data_AF-A0A8K2A8P9-F1
#
_entry.id   AF-A0A8K2A8P9-F1
#
_cell.length_a   1.000
_cell.length_b   1.000
_cell.length_c   1.000
_cell.angle_alpha   90.00
_cell.angle_beta   90.00
_cell.angle_gamma   90.00
#
_symmetry.space_group_name_H-M   'P 1'
#
loop_
_entity.id
_entity.type
_entity.pdbx_description
1 polymer ?
#
loop_
_entity_poly.entity_id
_entity_poly.type
_entity_poly.pdbx_seq_one_letter_code
_entity_poly.pdbx_strand_id
1 'polypeptide(L)'
;MRFDWDDRKSQLLQQNRGYSLAEVAGVLAADYVEQIKRDDPEQFIAIGYLGNTLLSVIYEIRFDGEGEYVWQITYWRSTKREREIYEQYFY
;
A
#
# COMPACT_ATOMS: atom_id res chain seq x y z
N MET A 1 -12.03 4.81 -5.16
CA MET A 1 -11.61 3.83 -4.15
C MET A 1 -11.70 4.51 -2.79
N ARG A 2 -12.34 3.88 -1.80
CA ARG A 2 -12.39 4.40 -0.42
C ARG A 2 -11.20 3.83 0.34
N PHE A 3 -10.52 4.65 1.13
CA PHE A 3 -9.36 4.25 1.91
C PHE A 3 -9.59 4.57 3.38
N ASP A 4 -9.14 3.68 4.25
CA ASP A 4 -9.14 3.90 5.68
C ASP A 4 -7.91 3.24 6.33
N TRP A 5 -7.58 3.65 7.55
CA TRP A 5 -6.40 3.21 8.29
C TRP A 5 -6.50 3.52 9.78
N ASP A 6 -5.59 2.95 10.56
CA ASP A 6 -5.39 3.37 11.94
C ASP A 6 -4.61 4.70 11.99
N ASP A 7 -5.24 5.77 12.49
CA ASP A 7 -4.67 7.12 12.53
C ASP A 7 -3.39 7.20 13.36
N ARG A 8 -3.35 6.52 14.52
CA ARG A 8 -2.15 6.51 15.38
C ARG A 8 -1.00 5.84 14.64
N LYS A 9 -1.27 4.74 13.94
CA LYS A 9 -0.28 4.03 13.13
C LYS A 9 0.19 4.89 11.96
N SER A 10 -0.72 5.59 11.28
CA SER A 10 -0.40 6.53 10.20
C SER A 10 0.58 7.61 10.67
N GLN A 11 0.31 8.23 11.82
CA GLN A 11 1.20 9.24 12.42
C GLN A 11 2.57 8.66 12.79
N LEU A 12 2.61 7.45 13.39
CA LEU A 12 3.87 6.78 13.72
C LEU A 12 4.68 6.42 12.48
N LEU A 13 4.03 6.00 11.39
CA LEU A 13 4.70 5.71 10.13
C LEU A 13 5.24 6.98 9.48
N GLN A 14 4.51 8.09 9.53
CA GLN A 14 4.99 9.37 9.03
C GLN A 14 6.27 9.81 9.74
N GLN A 15 6.29 9.72 11.07
CA GLN A 15 7.47 10.08 11.87
C GLN A 15 8.67 9.15 11.60
N ASN A 16 8.44 7.85 11.44
CA ASN A 16 9.51 6.86 11.33
C ASN A 16 9.97 6.56 9.90
N ARG A 17 9.11 6.78 8.89
CA ARG A 17 9.32 6.36 7.50
C ARG A 17 9.07 7.47 6.47
N GLY A 18 8.59 8.64 6.90
CA GLY A 18 8.52 9.87 6.10
C GLY A 18 7.16 10.19 5.48
N TYR A 19 6.24 9.22 5.40
CA TYR A 19 4.90 9.40 4.82
C TYR A 19 3.80 8.88 5.76
N SER A 20 2.66 9.55 5.78
CA SER A 20 1.42 9.05 6.37
C SER A 20 0.75 8.01 5.46
N LEU A 21 -0.17 7.22 6.00
CA LEU A 21 -0.97 6.29 5.17
C LEU A 21 -1.92 7.04 4.22
N ALA A 22 -2.30 8.28 4.55
CA ALA A 22 -3.05 9.14 3.64
C ALA A 22 -2.23 9.50 2.38
N GLU A 23 -0.95 9.84 2.54
CA GLU A 23 -0.05 10.10 1.42
C GLU A 23 0.22 8.84 0.60
N VAL A 24 0.41 7.71 1.28
CA VAL A 24 0.68 6.40 0.66
C VAL A 24 -0.52 5.86 -0.13
N ALA A 25 -1.74 6.29 0.19
CA ALA A 25 -2.93 5.99 -0.63
C ALA A 25 -2.74 6.41 -2.10
N GLY A 26 -1.87 7.40 -2.38
CA GLY A 26 -1.49 7.80 -3.73
C GLY A 26 -0.87 6.69 -4.57
N VAL A 27 -0.20 5.71 -3.96
CA VAL A 27 0.33 4.52 -4.65
C VAL A 27 -0.80 3.68 -5.23
N LEU A 28 -1.87 3.49 -4.44
CA LEU A 28 -3.05 2.68 -4.82
C LEU A 28 -4.02 3.43 -5.73
N ALA A 29 -3.81 4.74 -5.90
CA ALA A 29 -4.58 5.59 -6.81
C ALA A 29 -3.90 5.75 -8.18
N ALA A 30 -2.71 5.18 -8.38
CA ALA A 30 -1.92 5.23 -9.60
C ALA A 30 -1.63 3.81 -10.13
N ASP A 31 -0.68 3.66 -11.07
CA ASP A 31 -0.26 2.36 -11.58
C ASP A 31 0.61 1.61 -10.55
N TYR A 32 0.20 0.39 -10.20
CA TYR A 32 0.90 -0.48 -9.27
C TYR A 32 0.86 -1.95 -9.70
N VAL A 33 1.85 -2.73 -9.24
CA VAL A 33 1.81 -4.20 -9.31
C VAL A 33 1.23 -4.73 -8.01
N GLU A 34 0.23 -5.59 -8.11
CA GLU A 34 -0.37 -6.27 -6.98
C GLU A 34 0.10 -7.72 -6.87
N GLN A 35 0.27 -8.18 -5.63
CA GLN A 35 0.42 -9.59 -5.32
C GLN A 35 -0.36 -9.94 -4.06
N ILE A 36 -0.77 -11.20 -3.96
CA ILE A 36 -1.27 -11.77 -2.71
C ILE A 36 -0.10 -11.90 -1.72
N LYS A 37 -0.28 -11.34 -0.53
CA LYS A 37 0.71 -11.40 0.56
C LYS A 37 0.41 -12.52 1.55
N ARG A 38 -0.87 -12.71 1.87
CA ARG A 38 -1.37 -13.71 2.83
C ARG A 38 -2.84 -13.99 2.51
N ASP A 39 -3.29 -15.23 2.69
CA ASP A 39 -4.67 -15.63 2.35
C ASP A 39 -5.64 -15.58 3.54
N ASP A 40 -5.16 -15.66 4.79
CA ASP A 40 -6.02 -15.65 5.99
C ASP A 40 -5.38 -14.89 7.18
N PRO A 41 -5.80 -13.64 7.49
CA PRO A 41 -6.72 -12.84 6.68
C PRO A 41 -6.10 -12.50 5.32
N GLU A 42 -6.95 -12.32 4.30
CA GLU A 42 -6.52 -11.97 2.96
C GLU A 42 -5.87 -10.58 2.96
N GLN A 43 -4.60 -10.54 2.56
CA GLN A 43 -3.79 -9.32 2.48
C GLN A 43 -3.09 -9.27 1.14
N PHE A 44 -3.05 -8.06 0.60
CA PHE A 44 -2.37 -7.75 -0.65
C PHE A 44 -1.14 -6.90 -0.40
N ILE A 45 -0.18 -6.98 -1.30
CA ILE A 45 0.94 -6.05 -1.39
C ILE A 45 0.88 -5.34 -2.75
N ALA A 46 0.75 -4.02 -2.72
CA ALA A 46 0.88 -3.17 -3.89
C ALA A 46 2.28 -2.58 -3.95
N ILE A 47 2.92 -2.65 -5.10
CA ILE A 47 4.22 -2.05 -5.36
C ILE A 47 4.02 -0.96 -6.41
N GLY A 48 4.31 0.29 -6.07
CA GLY A 48 4.08 1.41 -6.97
C GLY A 48 4.78 2.68 -6.52
N TYR A 49 4.76 3.70 -7.39
CA TYR A 49 5.47 4.94 -7.15
C TYR A 49 4.60 5.96 -6.41
N LEU A 50 5.18 6.58 -5.36
CA LEU A 50 4.72 7.84 -4.80
C LEU A 50 5.75 8.92 -5.15
N GLY A 51 5.44 9.71 -6.18
CA GLY A 51 6.43 10.60 -6.81
C GLY A 51 7.62 9.78 -7.33
N ASN A 52 8.82 10.06 -6.82
CA ASN A 52 10.05 9.37 -7.24
C ASN A 52 10.42 8.16 -6.36
N THR A 53 9.60 7.84 -5.36
CA THR A 53 9.87 6.76 -4.40
C THR A 53 9.02 5.54 -4.72
N LEU A 54 9.66 4.41 -5.02
CA LEU A 54 8.95 3.13 -5.13
C LEU A 54 8.66 2.59 -3.73
N LEU A 55 7.38 2.38 -3.44
CA LEU A 55 6.88 1.91 -2.17
C LEU A 55 6.14 0.58 -2.33
N SER A 56 6.22 -0.24 -1.29
CA SER A 56 5.45 -1.46 -1.12
C SER A 56 4.46 -1.24 0.00
N VAL A 57 3.16 -1.42 -0.27
CA VAL A 57 2.05 -1.11 0.64
C VAL A 57 1.26 -2.39 0.91
N ILE A 58 1.10 -2.76 2.18
CA ILE A 58 0.19 -3.84 2.57
C ILE A 58 -1.18 -3.26 2.87
N TYR A 59 -2.22 -3.88 2.32
CA TYR A 59 -3.59 -3.51 2.57
C TYR A 59 -4.53 -4.74 2.58
N GLU A 60 -5.74 -4.54 3.08
CA GLU A 60 -6.85 -5.50 3.06
C GLU A 60 -8.05 -4.87 2.36
N ILE A 61 -8.86 -5.68 1.68
CA ILE A 61 -10.19 -5.29 1.24
C ILE A 61 -11.18 -5.57 2.36
N ARG A 62 -11.93 -4.56 2.78
CA ARG A 62 -12.93 -4.65 3.86
C ARG A 62 -14.26 -4.07 3.41
N PHE A 63 -15.32 -4.39 4.14
CA PHE A 63 -16.68 -3.94 3.85
C PHE A 63 -17.29 -3.26 5.07
N ASP A 64 -17.98 -2.14 4.85
CA ASP A 64 -18.81 -1.44 5.83
C ASP A 64 -20.21 -1.16 5.27
N GLY A 65 -21.01 -0.35 5.97
CA GLY A 65 -22.37 0.00 5.55
C GLY A 65 -22.45 0.82 4.26
N GLU A 66 -21.34 1.41 3.81
CA GLU A 66 -21.23 2.17 2.55
C GLU A 66 -20.57 1.35 1.43
N GLY A 67 -20.17 0.11 1.71
CA GLY A 67 -19.61 -0.84 0.75
C GLY A 67 -18.14 -1.16 0.98
N GLU A 68 -17.43 -1.46 -0.10
CA GLU A 68 -16.03 -1.87 -0.08
C GLU A 68 -15.08 -0.68 0.18
N TYR A 69 -14.05 -0.91 1.00
CA TYR A 69 -12.95 0.03 1.20
C TYR A 69 -11.62 -0.70 1.41
N VAL A 70 -10.55 -0.01 1.07
CA VAL A 70 -9.17 -0.46 1.27
C VAL A 70 -8.72 -0.06 2.68
N TRP A 71 -8.43 -1.04 3.50
CA TRP A 71 -7.80 -0.84 4.81
C TRP A 71 -6.28 -0.92 4.69
N GLN A 72 -5.60 0.21 4.76
CA GLN A 72 -4.15 0.25 4.67
C GLN A 72 -3.49 -0.17 5.99
N ILE A 73 -2.60 -1.15 5.93
CA ILE A 73 -1.93 -1.70 7.11
C ILE A 73 -0.61 -1.00 7.33
N THR A 74 0.29 -0.98 6.35
CA THR A 74 1.67 -0.51 6.50
C THR A 74 2.33 -0.32 5.15
N TYR A 75 3.51 0.31 5.11
CA TYR A 75 4.30 0.42 3.90
C TYR A 75 5.81 0.46 4.18
N TRP A 76 6.63 0.17 3.19
CA TRP A 76 8.07 0.42 3.22
C TRP A 76 8.58 0.85 1.84
N ARG A 77 9.80 1.39 1.79
CA ARG A 77 10.51 1.57 0.52
C ARG A 77 10.79 0.22 -0.09
N SER A 78 10.39 0.01 -1.34
CA SER A 78 10.47 -1.30 -1.96
C SER A 78 11.89 -1.85 -1.94
N THR A 79 12.00 -3.13 -1.60
CA THR A 79 13.27 -3.87 -1.65
C THR A 79 13.74 -4.04 -3.10
N LYS A 80 14.99 -4.46 -3.30
CA LYS A 80 15.50 -4.78 -4.65
C LYS A 80 14.62 -5.79 -5.38
N ARG A 81 14.21 -6.85 -4.68
CA ARG A 81 13.32 -7.88 -5.23
C ARG A 81 11.94 -7.33 -5.61
N GLU A 82 11.36 -6.48 -4.77
CA GLU A 82 10.06 -5.85 -5.07
C GLU A 82 10.15 -4.90 -6.26
N ARG A 83 11.27 -4.18 -6.40
CA ARG A 83 11.57 -3.38 -7.59
C ARG A 83 11.68 -4.24 -8.85
N GLU A 84 12.42 -5.33 -8.80
CA GLU A 84 12.55 -6.26 -9.94
C GLU A 84 11.18 -6.80 -10.36
N ILE A 85 10.31 -7.13 -9.40
CA ILE A 85 8.93 -7.53 -9.68
C ILE A 85 8.18 -6.39 -10.37
N TYR A 86 8.23 -5.16 -9.85
CA TYR A 86 7.57 -4.02 -10.47
C TYR A 86 8.03 -3.82 -11.92
N GLU A 87 9.33 -3.87 -12.16
CA GLU A 87 9.93 -3.66 -13.47
C GLU A 87 9.54 -4.77 -14.46
N GLN A 88 9.39 -6.03 -14.03
CA GLN A 88 8.95 -7.15 -14.89
C GLN A 88 7.51 -7.06 -15.40
N TYR A 89 6.64 -6.30 -14.74
CA TYR A 89 5.25 -6.14 -15.17
C TYR A 89 5.07 -4.93 -16.09
N PHE A 90 5.94 -3.92 -15.99
CA PHE A 90 5.83 -2.67 -16.74
C PHE A 90 6.86 -2.53 -17.88
N TYR A 91 7.81 -3.47 -18.01
CA TYR A 91 8.80 -3.56 -19.10
C TYR A 91 8.94 -4.98 -19.63
#